data_AF-A0A662KAR2-F1
#
_entry.id   AF-A0A662KAR2-F1
#
_cell.length_a   1.000
_cell.length_b   1.000
_cell.length_c   1.000
_cell.angle_alpha   90.00
_cell.angle_beta   90.00
_cell.angle_gamma   90.00
#
_symmetry.space_group_name_H-M   'P 1'
#
loop_
_entity.id
_entity.type
_entity.pdbx_description
1 polymer ?
#
loop_
_entity_poly.entity_id
_entity_poly.type
_entity_poly.pdbx_seq_one_letter_code
_entity_poly.pdbx_strand_id
1 'polypeptide(L)' 'PNVGEVLARNLLNHFGSISRIANAGIEELKLVEGIGDKRARQIYELFH' A
#
# COMPACT_ATOMS: atom_id res chain seq x y z
N PRO A 1 17.29 -7.07 6.30
CA PRO A 1 16.99 -6.12 5.19
C PRO A 1 15.54 -5.60 5.28
N ASN A 2 15.34 -4.28 5.22
CA ASN A 2 14.11 -3.58 5.59
C ASN A 2 12.97 -3.75 4.55
N VAL A 3 12.21 -4.84 4.65
CA VAL A 3 11.02 -5.10 3.83
C VAL A 3 10.01 -3.93 3.83
N GLY A 4 9.93 -3.18 4.93
CA GLY A 4 9.06 -2.01 5.05
C GLY A 4 9.45 -0.83 4.15
N GLU A 5 10.74 -0.59 3.93
CA GLU A 5 11.23 0.53 3.12
C GLU A 5 10.91 0.30 1.62
N VAL A 6 11.08 -0.93 1.14
CA VAL A 6 10.73 -1.33 -0.23
C VAL A 6 9.22 -1.17 -0.46
N LEU A 7 8.40 -1.65 0.46
CA LEU A 7 6.94 -1.48 0.40
C LEU A 7 6.51 -0.03 0.38
N ALA A 8 7.07 0.80 1.27
CA ALA A 8 6.75 2.22 1.32
C ALA A 8 7.09 2.91 0.00
N ARG A 9 8.24 2.59 -0.61
CA ARG A 9 8.64 3.10 -1.91
C ARG A 9 7.72 2.61 -3.03
N ASN A 10 7.32 1.34 -3.04
CA ASN A 10 6.40 0.80 -4.04
C ASN A 10 5.02 1.47 -3.97
N LEU A 11 4.49 1.67 -2.76
CA LEU A 11 3.24 2.41 -2.53
C LEU A 11 3.33 3.85 -3.04
N LEU A 12 4.40 4.58 -2.68
CA LEU A 12 4.61 5.94 -3.14
C LEU A 12 4.77 6.03 -4.67
N ASN A 13 5.49 5.09 -5.28
CA ASN A 13 5.68 5.05 -6.72
C ASN A 13 4.36 4.75 -7.47
N HIS A 14 3.52 3.87 -6.93
CA HIS A 14 2.24 3.50 -7.54
C HIS A 14 1.19 4.61 -7.38
N PHE A 15 1.01 5.12 -6.16
CA PHE A 15 -0.06 6.07 -5.84
C PHE A 15 0.36 7.54 -5.94
N GLY A 16 1.66 7.84 -5.98
CA GLY A 16 2.20 9.19 -6.15
C GLY A 16 2.02 10.13 -4.95
N SER A 17 1.24 9.77 -3.93
CA SER A 17 1.06 10.57 -2.72
C SER A 17 0.46 9.75 -1.58
N ILE A 18 0.74 10.13 -0.34
CA ILE A 18 0.15 9.50 0.86
C ILE A 18 -1.38 9.64 0.85
N SER A 19 -1.90 10.81 0.43
CA SER A 19 -3.35 11.01 0.34
C SER A 19 -4.00 10.01 -0.61
N ARG A 20 -3.38 9.69 -1.76
CA ARG A 20 -3.93 8.66 -2.67
C ARG A 20 -3.86 7.25 -2.07
N ILE A 21 -2.80 6.93 -1.30
CA ILE A 21 -2.71 5.64 -0.58
C ILE A 21 -3.85 5.53 0.45
N ALA A 22 -4.09 6.59 1.22
CA ALA A 22 -5.11 6.60 2.27
C ALA A 22 -6.54 6.48 1.74
N ASN A 23 -6.79 6.91 0.50
CA ASN A 23 -8.09 6.80 -0.16
C ASN A 23 -8.21 5.54 -1.05
N ALA A 24 -7.15 4.73 -1.16
CA ALA A 24 -7.14 3.56 -2.03
C ALA A 24 -7.97 2.41 -1.44
N GLY A 25 -8.70 1.70 -2.31
CA GLY A 25 -9.41 0.47 -1.93
C GLY A 25 -8.47 -0.72 -1.74
N ILE A 26 -8.96 -1.79 -1.09
CA ILE A 26 -8.20 -3.03 -0.88
C ILE A 26 -7.69 -3.63 -2.21
N GLU A 27 -8.52 -3.62 -3.25
CA GLU A 27 -8.13 -4.18 -4.56
C GLU A 27 -7.07 -3.32 -5.26
N GLU A 28 -7.10 -1.99 -5.12
CA GLU A 28 -6.04 -1.12 -5.66
C GLU A 28 -4.71 -1.33 -4.93
N LEU A 29 -4.75 -1.47 -3.59
CA LEU A 29 -3.56 -1.75 -2.79
C LEU A 29 -2.90 -3.07 -3.22
N LYS A 30 -3.68 -4.08 -3.64
CA LYS A 30 -3.18 -5.37 -4.14
C LYS A 30 -2.48 -5.28 -5.50
N LEU A 31 -2.66 -4.20 -6.25
CA LEU A 31 -1.95 -3.99 -7.52
C LEU A 31 -0.48 -3.58 -7.32
N VAL A 32 -0.11 -3.21 -6.10
CA VAL A 32 1.26 -2.84 -5.76
C VAL A 32 2.11 -4.09 -5.56
N GLU A 33 3.28 -4.13 -6.21
CA GLU A 33 4.23 -5.23 -6.10
C GLU A 33 4.60 -5.50 -4.64
N GLY A 34 4.41 -6.76 -4.21
CA GLY A 34 4.70 -7.20 -2.84
C GLY A 34 3.56 -6.97 -1.84
N ILE A 35 2.38 -6.52 -2.30
CA ILE A 35 1.17 -6.38 -1.49
C ILE A 35 0.14 -7.44 -1.90
N GLY A 36 0.00 -8.47 -1.07
CA GLY A 36 -1.11 -9.42 -1.16
C GLY A 36 -2.26 -9.06 -0.21
N ASP A 37 -3.33 -9.86 -0.23
CA ASP A 37 -4.57 -9.65 0.54
C ASP A 37 -4.36 -9.28 2.02
N LYS A 38 -3.47 -9.99 2.72
CA LYS A 38 -3.20 -9.71 4.14
C LYS A 38 -2.65 -8.31 4.34
N ARG A 39 -1.69 -7.88 3.50
CA ARG A 39 -1.06 -6.57 3.61
C ARG A 39 -1.99 -5.46 3.16
N ALA A 40 -2.74 -5.68 2.08
CA ALA A 40 -3.73 -4.73 1.61
C ALA A 40 -4.76 -4.41 2.70
N ARG A 41 -5.28 -5.43 3.39
CA ARG A 41 -6.18 -5.24 4.55
C ARG A 41 -5.53 -4.45 5.68
N GLN A 42 -4.31 -4.80 6.08
CA GLN A 42 -3.60 -4.07 7.14
C GLN A 42 -3.36 -2.59 6.80
N ILE A 43 -3.08 -2.29 5.54
CA ILE A 43 -2.90 -0.91 5.08
C ILE A 43 -4.25 -0.19 5.05
N TYR A 44 -5.29 -0.82 4.54
CA TYR A 44 -6.64 -0.26 4.50
C TYR A 44 -7.15 0.09 5.91
N GLU A 45 -7.00 -0.82 6.88
CA GLU A 45 -7.35 -0.64 8.30
C GLU A 45 -6.52 0.45 9.01
N LEU A 46 -5.37 0.86 8.45
CA LEU A 46 -4.58 1.97 9.00
C LEU A 46 -5.21 3.33 8.69
N PHE A 47 -5.95 3.43 7.57
CA PHE A 47 -6.47 4.69 7.03
C PHE A 47 -8.01 4.80 7.13
N HIS A 48 -8.71 3.73 7.51
CA HIS A 48 -10.18 3.64 7.64
C HIS A 48 -10.56 3.12 9.03
#